data_AF-A0A1R0X0Q5-F1
#
_entry.id   AF-A0A1R0X0Q5-F1
#
_cell.length_a   1.000
_cell.length_b   1.000
_cell.length_c   1.000
_cell.angle_alpha   90.00
_cell.angle_beta   90.00
_cell.angle_gamma   90.00
#
_symmetry.space_group_name_H-M   'P 1'
#
loop_
_entity.id
_entity.type
_entity.pdbx_description
1 polymer ?
#
loop_
_entity_poly.entity_id
_entity_poly.type
_entity_poly.pdbx_seq_one_letter_code
_entity_poly.pdbx_strand_id
1 'polypeptide(L)'
;MEMQPTVYERYKTEIYRIGWRLQYQAKKIRNRESSLYDSDYSSSSFTSSSEDKMLIQQLMNTLPPQGKVIIYKLYIQDLTESEVANELKISQQAVNKWKRKMIQKLSQMVSS
;
A
#
# COMPACT_ATOMS: atom_id res chain seq x y z
N MET A 1 16.60 11.71 41.91
CA MET A 1 15.54 12.67 42.27
C MET A 1 14.83 13.01 40.97
N GLU A 2 13.68 12.38 40.70
CA GLU A 2 12.94 12.60 39.45
C GLU A 2 12.29 13.99 39.49
N MET A 3 12.68 14.86 38.57
CA MET A 3 12.09 16.19 38.42
C MET A 3 10.71 16.00 37.80
N GLN A 4 9.65 16.18 38.60
CA GLN A 4 8.28 16.07 38.11
C GLN A 4 8.05 17.12 37.01
N PRO A 5 7.54 16.72 35.83
CA PRO A 5 7.35 17.65 34.73
C PRO A 5 6.36 18.74 35.14
N THR A 6 6.77 19.98 34.91
CA THR A 6 5.96 21.16 35.21
C THR A 6 4.63 21.08 34.44
N VAL A 7 3.58 21.72 34.97
CA VAL A 7 2.26 21.77 34.30
C VAL A 7 2.39 22.25 32.85
N TYR A 8 3.30 23.18 32.60
CA TYR A 8 3.65 23.66 31.25
C TYR A 8 4.19 22.55 30.34
N GLU A 9 5.14 21.75 30.79
CA GLU A 9 5.72 20.66 30.00
C GLU A 9 4.67 19.60 29.62
N ARG A 10 3.75 19.30 30.55
CA ARG A 10 2.63 18.38 30.27
C ARG A 10 1.76 18.90 29.12
N TYR A 11 1.33 20.15 29.17
CA TYR A 11 0.51 20.74 28.11
C TYR A 11 1.27 20.83 26.79
N LYS A 12 2.56 21.19 26.82
CA LYS A 12 3.40 21.20 25.64
C LYS A 12 3.42 19.83 24.97
N THR A 13 3.69 18.76 25.71
CA THR A 13 3.71 17.39 25.18
C THR A 13 2.38 16.99 24.57
N GLU A 14 1.25 17.33 25.21
CA GLU A 14 -0.07 17.00 24.68
C GLU A 14 -0.40 17.75 23.38
N ILE A 15 -0.07 19.05 23.29
CA ILE A 15 -0.23 19.83 22.05
C ILE A 15 0.59 19.21 20.91
N TYR A 16 1.84 18.82 21.18
CA TYR A 16 2.68 18.14 20.17
C TYR A 16 2.07 16.80 19.73
N ARG A 17 1.52 16.01 20.65
CA ARG A 17 0.86 14.73 20.34
C ARG A 17 -0.37 14.93 19.46
N ILE A 18 -1.18 15.94 19.76
CA ILE A 18 -2.36 16.30 18.96
C ILE A 18 -1.93 16.71 17.55
N GLY A 19 -0.95 17.61 17.44
CA GLY A 19 -0.40 18.03 16.14
C GLY A 19 0.12 16.86 15.32
N TRP A 20 0.87 15.94 15.94
CA TRP A 20 1.37 14.73 15.29
C TRP A 20 0.25 13.82 14.78
N ARG A 21 -0.79 13.58 15.59
CA ARG A 21 -1.95 12.77 15.20
C ARG A 21 -2.69 13.38 14.02
N LEU A 22 -2.87 14.70 14.02
CA LEU A 22 -3.52 15.43 12.93
C LEU A 22 -2.72 15.31 11.62
N GLN A 23 -1.41 15.53 11.67
CA GLN A 23 -0.53 15.37 10.51
C GLN A 23 -0.52 13.93 9.98
N TYR A 24 -0.47 12.95 10.88
CA TYR A 24 -0.53 11.54 10.50
C TYR A 24 -1.86 11.17 9.85
N GLN A 25 -2.98 11.67 10.38
CA GLN A 25 -4.31 11.47 9.81
C GLN A 25 -4.42 12.08 8.41
N ALA A 26 -3.97 13.33 8.22
CA ALA A 26 -3.93 13.96 6.90
C ALA A 26 -3.08 13.17 5.90
N LYS A 27 -1.90 12.70 6.33
CA LYS A 27 -1.05 11.81 5.51
C LYS A 27 -1.76 10.50 5.16
N LYS A 28 -2.50 9.91 6.11
CA LYS A 28 -3.25 8.66 5.89
C LYS A 28 -4.41 8.85 4.92
N ILE A 29 -5.12 9.98 5.00
CA ILE A 29 -6.20 10.36 4.08
C ILE A 29 -5.64 10.57 2.68
N ARG A 30 -4.61 11.41 2.51
CA ARG A 30 -3.95 11.64 1.21
C ARG A 30 -3.48 10.34 0.54
N ASN A 31 -2.95 9.40 1.32
CA ASN A 31 -2.52 8.11 0.77
C ASN A 31 -3.67 7.15 0.43
N ARG A 32 -4.91 7.47 0.83
CA ARG A 32 -6.13 6.69 0.56
C ARG A 32 -6.98 7.27 -0.58
N GLU A 33 -6.56 8.36 -1.22
CA GLU A 33 -7.30 9.03 -2.29
C GLU A 33 -7.07 8.39 -3.67
N SER A 34 -7.36 7.09 -3.77
CA SER A 34 -7.86 6.53 -5.02
C SER A 34 -9.29 6.12 -4.72
N SER A 35 -10.25 6.91 -5.22
CA SER A 35 -11.66 6.56 -5.17
C SER A 35 -11.82 5.15 -5.75
N LEU A 36 -12.28 4.21 -4.93
CA LEU A 36 -12.51 2.81 -5.33
C LEU A 36 -13.67 2.66 -6.34
N TYR A 37 -14.33 3.75 -6.73
CA TYR A 37 -15.57 3.73 -7.51
C TYR A 37 -15.53 4.53 -8.81
N ASP A 38 -14.35 4.94 -9.30
CA ASP A 38 -14.26 5.73 -10.54
C ASP A 38 -13.83 4.93 -11.78
N SER A 39 -13.84 3.59 -11.69
CA SER A 39 -13.69 2.75 -12.88
C SER A 39 -15.07 2.40 -13.39
N ASP A 40 -15.60 3.25 -14.27
CA ASP A 40 -16.58 2.80 -15.25
C ASP A 40 -16.01 1.54 -15.91
N TYR A 41 -16.64 0.39 -15.63
CA TYR A 41 -16.44 -0.83 -16.40
C TYR A 41 -17.02 -0.57 -17.78
N SER A 42 -16.29 0.19 -18.60
CA SER A 42 -16.58 0.28 -20.02
C SER A 42 -16.51 -1.14 -20.58
N SER A 43 -17.58 -1.53 -21.28
CA SER A 43 -17.75 -2.83 -21.94
C SER A 43 -16.48 -3.23 -22.71
N SER A 44 -15.61 -4.04 -22.10
CA SER A 44 -14.34 -4.43 -22.70
C SER A 44 -14.60 -5.40 -23.86
N SER A 45 -14.17 -5.03 -25.07
CA SER A 45 -14.12 -5.94 -26.21
C SER A 45 -13.21 -7.15 -25.89
N PHE A 46 -13.45 -8.31 -26.49
CA PHE A 46 -12.61 -9.50 -26.32
C PHE A 46 -11.13 -9.23 -26.66
N THR A 47 -10.87 -8.34 -27.63
CA THR A 47 -9.52 -7.87 -27.99
C THR A 47 -8.86 -7.11 -26.84
N SER A 48 -9.61 -6.24 -26.16
CA SER A 48 -9.14 -5.49 -24.98
C SER A 48 -8.71 -6.44 -23.86
N SER A 49 -9.45 -7.53 -23.62
CA SER A 49 -9.09 -8.50 -22.57
C SER A 49 -7.76 -9.22 -22.83
N SER A 50 -7.41 -9.47 -24.10
CA SER A 50 -6.13 -10.12 -24.45
C SER A 50 -4.96 -9.15 -24.33
N GLU A 51 -5.15 -7.89 -24.73
CA GLU A 51 -4.18 -6.80 -24.56
C GLU A 51 -3.92 -6.52 -23.07
N ASP A 52 -4.97 -6.51 -22.25
CA ASP A 52 -4.87 -6.33 -20.79
C ASP A 52 -4.03 -7.43 -20.14
N LYS A 53 -4.24 -8.69 -20.52
CA LYS A 53 -3.44 -9.82 -20.00
C LYS A 53 -1.97 -9.68 -20.36
N MET A 54 -1.68 -9.27 -21.60
CA MET A 54 -0.30 -9.08 -22.05
C MET A 54 0.37 -7.93 -21.30
N LEU A 55 -0.33 -6.82 -21.11
CA LEU A 55 0.14 -5.68 -20.33
C LEU A 55 0.40 -6.07 -18.86
N ILE A 56 -0.53 -6.77 -18.21
CA ILE A 56 -0.36 -7.26 -16.84
C ILE A 56 0.86 -8.17 -16.74
N GLN A 57 1.06 -9.07 -17.70
CA GLN A 57 2.21 -9.97 -17.70
C GLN A 57 3.54 -9.20 -17.86
N GLN A 58 3.59 -8.21 -18.76
CA GLN A 58 4.75 -7.33 -18.92
C GLN A 58 5.06 -6.58 -17.63
N LEU A 59 4.06 -5.96 -17.03
CA LEU A 59 4.15 -5.25 -15.75
C LEU A 59 4.68 -6.17 -14.64
N MET A 60 4.11 -7.37 -14.50
CA MET A 60 4.53 -8.36 -13.50
C MET A 60 5.96 -8.85 -13.71
N ASN A 61 6.44 -8.91 -14.95
CA ASN A 61 7.82 -9.30 -15.27
C ASN A 61 8.84 -8.21 -14.90
N THR A 62 8.43 -6.96 -14.72
CA THR A 62 9.33 -5.87 -14.27
C THR A 62 9.58 -5.88 -12.77
N LEU A 63 8.78 -6.64 -12.01
CA LEU A 63 8.90 -6.74 -10.58
C LEU A 63 10.04 -7.68 -10.19
N PRO A 64 10.79 -7.37 -9.11
CA PRO A 64 11.75 -8.33 -8.54
C PRO A 64 11.03 -9.62 -8.11
N PRO A 65 11.72 -10.78 -8.10
CA PRO A 65 11.09 -12.09 -7.87
C PRO A 65 10.21 -12.14 -6.60
N GLN A 66 10.72 -11.63 -5.47
CA GLN A 66 9.97 -11.58 -4.21
C GLN A 66 8.72 -10.69 -4.31
N GLY A 67 8.83 -9.52 -4.96
CA GLY A 67 7.71 -8.61 -5.15
C GLY A 67 6.63 -9.18 -6.07
N LYS A 68 7.05 -9.85 -7.15
CA LYS A 68 6.16 -10.55 -8.08
C LYS A 68 5.33 -11.63 -7.37
N VAL A 69 5.97 -12.46 -6.54
CA VAL A 69 5.29 -13.50 -5.77
C VAL A 69 4.26 -12.91 -4.81
N ILE A 70 4.63 -11.85 -4.07
CA ILE A 70 3.73 -11.20 -3.12
C ILE A 70 2.51 -10.60 -3.84
N ILE A 71 2.72 -9.86 -4.94
CA ILE A 71 1.61 -9.26 -5.70
C ILE A 71 0.70 -10.32 -6.32
N TYR A 72 1.28 -11.39 -6.87
CA TYR A 72 0.51 -12.50 -7.44
C TYR A 72 -0.39 -13.16 -6.37
N LYS A 73 0.16 -13.47 -5.20
CA LYS A 73 -0.60 -14.07 -4.10
C LYS A 73 -1.75 -13.18 -3.61
N LEU A 74 -1.50 -11.87 -3.48
CA LEU A 74 -2.49 -10.93 -2.97
C LEU A 74 -3.63 -10.62 -3.94
N TYR A 75 -3.35 -10.55 -5.25
CA TYR A 75 -4.31 -10.02 -6.23
C TYR A 75 -4.78 -11.03 -7.29
N ILE A 76 -4.09 -12.16 -7.45
CA ILE A 76 -4.47 -13.23 -8.39
C ILE A 76 -4.95 -14.48 -7.64
N GLN A 77 -4.45 -14.73 -6.43
CA GLN A 77 -4.86 -15.86 -5.59
C GLN A 77 -5.78 -15.45 -4.43
N ASP A 78 -6.14 -14.15 -4.34
CA ASP A 78 -7.02 -13.58 -3.29
C ASP A 78 -6.59 -13.90 -1.85
N LEU A 79 -5.30 -14.10 -1.61
CA LEU A 79 -4.77 -14.34 -0.26
C LEU A 79 -4.65 -13.03 0.51
N THR A 80 -4.95 -13.08 1.81
CA THR A 80 -4.73 -11.97 2.74
C THR A 80 -3.25 -11.75 3.03
N GLU A 81 -2.88 -10.53 3.45
CA GLU A 81 -1.49 -10.23 3.82
C GLU A 81 -0.96 -11.13 4.95
N SER A 82 -1.84 -11.59 5.85
CA SER A 82 -1.53 -12.55 6.90
C SER A 82 -1.24 -13.95 6.37
N GLU A 83 -2.04 -14.45 5.41
CA GLU A 83 -1.80 -15.76 4.79
C GLU A 83 -0.51 -15.77 4.00
N VAL A 84 -0.26 -14.72 3.20
CA VAL A 84 1.00 -14.56 2.46
C VAL A 84 2.19 -14.46 3.40
N ALA A 85 2.06 -13.76 4.53
CA ALA A 85 3.11 -13.68 5.55
C ALA A 85 3.45 -15.06 6.13
N ASN A 86 2.43 -15.86 6.43
CA ASN A 86 2.59 -17.22 6.96
C ASN A 86 3.27 -18.14 5.94
N GLU A 87 2.84 -18.12 4.67
CA GLU A 87 3.43 -18.94 3.61
C GLU A 87 4.88 -18.58 3.31
N LEU A 88 5.18 -17.28 3.27
CA LEU A 88 6.53 -16.79 2.96
C LEU A 88 7.44 -16.73 4.19
N LYS A 89 6.93 -17.07 5.39
CA LYS A 89 7.66 -17.02 6.67
C LYS A 89 8.27 -15.64 6.95
N ILE A 90 7.54 -14.57 6.65
CA ILE A 90 7.91 -13.18 6.91
C ILE A 90 6.82 -12.48 7.73
N SER A 91 7.11 -11.31 8.28
CA SER A 91 6.07 -10.55 8.99
C SER A 91 5.03 -9.97 8.02
N GLN A 92 3.79 -9.83 8.48
CA GLN A 92 2.74 -9.10 7.74
C GLN A 92 3.19 -7.67 7.39
N GLN A 93 3.99 -7.03 8.24
CA GLN A 93 4.57 -5.72 7.97
C GLN A 93 5.54 -5.76 6.78
N ALA A 94 6.33 -6.82 6.64
CA ALA A 94 7.21 -7.01 5.48
C ALA A 94 6.39 -7.22 4.20
N VAL A 95 5.30 -8.00 4.25
CA VAL A 95 4.35 -8.16 3.13
C VAL A 95 3.78 -6.80 2.71
N ASN A 96 3.25 -6.02 3.66
CA ASN A 96 2.69 -4.69 3.39
C ASN A 96 3.76 -3.73 2.81
N LYS A 97 4.99 -3.76 3.33
CA LYS A 97 6.10 -2.95 2.79
C LYS A 97 6.39 -3.31 1.34
N TRP A 98 6.44 -4.59 1.01
CA TRP A 98 6.60 -5.06 -0.37
C TRP A 98 5.43 -4.68 -1.26
N LYS A 99 4.19 -4.93 -0.82
CA LYS A 99 2.95 -4.53 -1.52
C LYS A 99 3.00 -3.06 -1.92
N ARG A 100 3.25 -2.17 -0.95
CA ARG A 100 3.33 -0.72 -1.20
C ARG A 100 4.43 -0.36 -2.20
N LYS A 101 5.63 -0.94 -2.03
CA LYS A 101 6.76 -0.69 -2.93
C LYS A 101 6.48 -1.14 -4.37
N MET A 102 5.82 -2.30 -4.54
CA MET A 102 5.51 -2.84 -5.86
C MET A 102 4.38 -2.07 -6.53
N ILE A 103 3.30 -1.73 -5.82
CA ILE A 103 2.21 -0.90 -6.36
C ILE A 103 2.75 0.46 -6.82
N GLN A 104 3.64 1.09 -6.04
CA GLN A 104 4.26 2.36 -6.44
C GLN A 104 5.08 2.20 -7.73
N LYS A 105 5.85 1.11 -7.86
CA LYS A 105 6.64 0.83 -9.08
C LYS A 105 5.74 0.62 -10.30
N LEU A 106 4.66 -0.14 -10.14
CA LEU A 106 3.67 -0.36 -11.19
C LEU A 106 2.98 0.94 -11.61
N SER A 107 2.56 1.77 -10.64
CA SER A 107 1.93 3.07 -10.90
C SER A 107 2.87 4.00 -11.68
N GLN A 108 4.14 4.09 -11.30
CA GLN A 108 5.11 4.91 -12.04
C GLN A 108 5.26 4.46 -13.51
N MET A 109 5.16 3.16 -13.76
CA MET A 109 5.30 2.60 -15.10
C MET A 109 4.07 2.83 -15.98
N VAL A 110 2.87 2.88 -15.39
CA VAL A 110 1.62 3.15 -16.12
C VAL A 110 1.39 4.65 -16.31
N SER A 111 1.95 5.50 -15.43
CA SER A 111 1.85 6.96 -15.53
C SER A 111 2.96 7.61 -16.37
N SER A 112 3.92 6.83 -16.89
CA SER A 112 4.98 7.30 -17.80
C SER A 112 4.63 6.94 -19.24
#